data_AF-A0A392Q1Z1-F1
#
_entry.id   AF-A0A392Q1Z1-F1
#
_cell.length_a   1.000
_cell.length_b   1.000
_cell.length_c   1.000
_cell.angle_alpha   90.00
_cell.angle_beta   90.00
_cell.angle_gamma   90.00
#
_symmetry.space_group_name_H-M   'P 1'
#
loop_
_entity.id
_entity.type
_entity.pdbx_description
1 polymer ?
#
loop_
_entity_poly.entity_id
_entity_poly.type
_entity_poly.pdbx_seq_one_letter_code
_entity_poly.pdbx_strand_id
1 'polypeptide(L)'
;MFKDLTFWYVQVHSSLQSQVGLVNQVADGFSWTLLRCIHDDQKVHSAQWFALKAVCNTKLAVALTIMEECFVSMLDPRTGIHMIPQVLYNWG
;
A
#
# COMPACT_ATOMS: atom_id res chain seq x y z
N MET A 1 17.31 -23.91 -10.68
CA MET A 1 17.56 -22.50 -11.03
C MET A 1 16.30 -21.75 -11.44
N PHE A 2 15.61 -22.06 -12.55
CA PHE A 2 14.36 -21.33 -12.90
C PHE A 2 13.13 -21.69 -12.04
N LYS A 3 13.03 -22.95 -11.57
CA LYS A 3 11.92 -23.40 -10.70
C LYS A 3 11.90 -22.69 -9.34
N ASP A 4 13.08 -22.28 -8.86
CA ASP A 4 13.25 -21.65 -7.55
C ASP A 4 12.67 -20.23 -7.56
N LEU A 5 12.90 -19.45 -8.63
CA LEU A 5 12.43 -18.06 -8.72
C LEU A 5 10.90 -17.96 -8.80
N THR A 6 10.25 -18.81 -9.59
CA THR A 6 8.79 -18.83 -9.69
C THR A 6 8.15 -19.26 -8.37
N PHE A 7 8.75 -20.23 -7.68
CA PHE A 7 8.31 -20.64 -6.34
C PHE A 7 8.42 -19.49 -5.33
N TRP A 8 9.56 -18.81 -5.29
CA TRP A 8 9.76 -17.63 -4.44
C TRP A 8 8.76 -16.52 -4.75
N TYR A 9 8.54 -16.22 -6.03
CA TYR A 9 7.57 -15.20 -6.44
C TYR A 9 6.15 -15.53 -5.95
N VAL A 10 5.69 -16.76 -6.18
CA VAL A 10 4.35 -17.19 -5.75
C VAL A 10 4.23 -17.16 -4.24
N GLN A 11 5.26 -17.62 -3.52
CA GLN A 11 5.27 -17.63 -2.05
C GLN A 11 5.22 -16.22 -1.46
N VAL A 12 6.01 -15.28 -2.00
CA VAL A 12 6.00 -13.89 -1.55
C VAL A 12 4.66 -13.23 -1.88
N HIS A 13 4.14 -13.44 -3.09
CA HIS A 13 2.85 -12.86 -3.50
C HIS A 13 1.69 -13.36 -2.63
N SER A 14 1.58 -14.67 -2.38
CA SER A 14 0.52 -15.25 -1.55
C SER A 14 0.63 -14.79 -0.09
N SER A 15 1.85 -14.74 0.44
CA SER A 15 2.12 -14.27 1.79
C SER A 15 1.71 -12.81 1.95
N LEU A 16 2.14 -11.92 1.04
CA LEU A 16 1.73 -10.52 1.05
C LEU A 16 0.22 -10.37 0.89
N GLN A 17 -0.40 -11.11 -0.02
CA GLN A 17 -1.84 -11.08 -0.23
C GLN A 17 -2.62 -11.45 1.05
N SER A 18 -2.13 -12.42 1.83
CA SER A 18 -2.75 -12.82 3.09
C SER A 18 -2.72 -11.74 4.18
N GLN A 19 -1.79 -10.78 4.09
CA GLN A 19 -1.59 -9.72 5.08
C GLN A 19 -2.32 -8.41 4.76
N VAL A 20 -2.95 -8.31 3.59
CA VAL A 20 -3.68 -7.09 3.19
C VAL A 20 -4.80 -6.82 4.18
N GLY A 21 -4.88 -5.58 4.68
CA GLY A 21 -5.93 -5.14 5.61
C GLY A 21 -5.75 -5.60 7.07
N LEU A 22 -4.78 -6.48 7.36
CA LEU A 22 -4.49 -6.95 8.71
C LEU A 22 -3.52 -6.02 9.45
N VAL A 23 -3.84 -5.74 10.72
CA VAL A 23 -2.94 -5.00 11.61
C VAL A 23 -1.88 -5.95 12.16
N ASN A 24 -0.63 -5.70 11.80
CA ASN A 24 0.54 -6.45 12.23
C ASN A 24 1.29 -5.64 13.28
N GLN A 25 1.52 -6.24 14.45
CA GLN A 25 2.26 -5.60 15.54
C GLN A 25 3.78 -5.70 15.32
N VAL A 26 4.51 -4.68 15.74
CA VAL A 26 5.97 -4.60 15.73
C VAL A 26 6.44 -4.32 17.16
N ALA A 27 7.75 -4.40 17.39
CA ALA A 27 8.36 -3.95 18.63
C ALA A 27 7.95 -2.49 18.96
N ASP A 28 8.07 -2.14 20.24
CA ASP A 28 7.85 -0.78 20.77
C ASP A 28 6.42 -0.24 20.61
N GLY A 29 5.44 -1.13 20.47
CA GLY A 29 4.01 -0.77 20.38
C GLY A 29 3.60 -0.18 19.03
N PHE A 30 4.49 -0.23 18.04
CA PHE A 30 4.15 0.15 16.67
C PHE A 30 3.38 -0.96 15.96
N SER A 31 2.59 -0.58 14.97
CA SER A 31 1.93 -1.53 14.08
C SER A 31 1.98 -1.05 12.64
N TRP A 32 1.89 -2.00 11.71
CA TRP A 32 1.75 -1.72 10.29
C TRP A 32 0.55 -2.48 9.71
N THR A 33 0.04 -2.02 8.59
CA THR A 33 -1.01 -2.72 7.84
C THR A 33 -0.64 -2.62 6.37
N LEU A 34 -0.57 -3.76 5.68
CA LEU A 34 -0.43 -3.74 4.24
C LEU A 34 -1.74 -3.30 3.60
N LEU A 35 -1.70 -2.24 2.78
CA LEU A 35 -2.85 -1.77 2.03
C LEU A 35 -2.63 -2.07 0.55
N ARG A 36 -3.70 -2.46 -0.15
CA ARG A 36 -3.71 -2.65 -1.59
C ARG A 36 -4.92 -1.92 -2.15
N CYS A 37 -4.74 -1.18 -3.24
CA CYS A 37 -5.87 -0.66 -3.99
C CYS A 37 -6.58 -1.84 -4.67
N ILE A 38 -7.82 -2.12 -4.27
CA ILE A 38 -8.61 -3.23 -4.80
C ILE A 38 -9.55 -2.68 -5.87
N HIS A 39 -9.23 -2.96 -7.13
CA HIS A 39 -10.04 -2.61 -8.30
C HIS A 39 -11.19 -3.63 -8.48
N ASP A 40 -12.24 -3.22 -9.20
CA ASP A 40 -13.53 -3.94 -9.29
C ASP A 40 -13.52 -5.07 -10.34
N ASP A 41 -12.47 -5.89 -10.34
CA ASP A 41 -12.18 -6.84 -11.44
C ASP A 41 -12.91 -8.19 -11.32
N GLN A 42 -13.69 -8.47 -10.27
CA GLN A 42 -14.39 -9.76 -10.15
C GLN A 42 -15.88 -9.66 -9.81
N LYS A 43 -16.66 -10.55 -10.44
CA LYS A 43 -18.13 -10.55 -10.41
C LYS A 43 -18.75 -11.19 -9.16
N VAL A 44 -17.98 -11.82 -8.28
CA VAL A 44 -18.48 -12.45 -7.04
C VAL A 44 -17.56 -12.10 -5.88
N HIS A 45 -18.07 -11.32 -4.95
CA HIS A 45 -17.34 -10.85 -3.78
C HIS A 45 -18.11 -11.16 -2.50
N SER A 46 -17.40 -11.65 -1.48
CA SER A 46 -17.98 -11.87 -0.16
C SER A 46 -18.16 -10.55 0.59
N ALA A 47 -19.05 -10.51 1.59
CA ALA A 47 -19.19 -9.34 2.47
C ALA A 47 -17.85 -8.96 3.13
N GLN A 48 -17.04 -9.95 3.50
CA GLN A 48 -15.70 -9.75 4.06
C GLN A 48 -14.77 -9.04 3.08
N TRP A 49 -14.86 -9.37 1.78
CA TRP A 49 -14.07 -8.70 0.74
C TRP A 49 -14.46 -7.23 0.60
N PHE A 50 -15.76 -6.92 0.60
CA PHE A 50 -16.22 -5.53 0.54
C PHE A 50 -15.78 -4.72 1.76
N ALA A 51 -15.86 -5.30 2.96
CA ALA A 51 -15.37 -4.65 4.18
C ALA A 51 -13.87 -4.37 4.10
N LEU A 52 -13.07 -5.34 3.65
CA LEU A 52 -11.63 -5.20 3.48
C LEU A 52 -11.28 -4.14 2.42
N LYS A 53 -12.00 -4.11 1.30
CA LYS A 53 -11.89 -3.08 0.26
C LYS A 53 -12.20 -1.69 0.79
N ALA A 54 -13.30 -1.54 1.53
CA ALA A 54 -13.68 -0.27 2.14
C ALA A 54 -12.58 0.23 3.10
N VAL A 55 -12.12 -0.63 4.03
CA VAL A 55 -11.06 -0.27 4.98
C VAL A 55 -9.76 0.09 4.25
N CYS A 56 -9.34 -0.70 3.26
CA CYS A 56 -8.11 -0.44 2.52
C CYS A 56 -8.17 0.87 1.75
N ASN A 57 -9.22 1.08 0.98
CA ASN A 57 -9.37 2.26 0.14
C ASN A 57 -9.56 3.54 1.00
N THR A 58 -10.29 3.46 2.11
CA THR A 58 -10.43 4.59 3.04
C THR A 58 -9.09 4.95 3.68
N LYS A 59 -8.31 3.98 4.17
CA LYS A 59 -6.99 4.25 4.74
C LYS A 59 -6.03 4.84 3.71
N LEU A 60 -6.06 4.36 2.47
CA LEU A 60 -5.26 4.92 1.37
C LEU A 60 -5.67 6.36 1.04
N ALA A 61 -6.97 6.65 0.95
CA ALA A 61 -7.47 8.00 0.69
C ALA A 61 -7.04 8.97 1.78
N VAL A 62 -7.21 8.60 3.05
CA VAL A 62 -6.77 9.42 4.20
C VAL A 62 -5.25 9.65 4.16
N ALA A 63 -4.46 8.60 3.92
CA ALA A 63 -3.00 8.73 3.85
C ALA A 63 -2.60 9.68 2.71
N LEU A 64 -3.21 9.55 1.54
CA LEU A 64 -2.97 10.44 0.40
C LEU A 64 -3.32 11.89 0.74
N THR A 65 -4.49 12.13 1.33
CA THR A 65 -4.89 13.49 1.74
C THR A 65 -3.93 14.10 2.76
N ILE A 66 -3.46 13.33 3.75
CA ILE A 66 -2.45 13.81 4.71
C ILE A 66 -1.14 14.16 3.99
N MET A 67 -0.72 13.30 3.06
CA MET A 67 0.49 13.56 2.27
C MET A 67 0.33 14.81 1.40
N GLU A 68 -0.84 15.05 0.81
CA GLU A 68 -1.11 16.24 0.00
C GLU A 68 -1.16 17.50 0.87
N GLU A 69 -1.98 17.52 1.92
CA GLU A 69 -2.26 18.71 2.74
C GLU A 69 -1.13 19.09 3.70
N CYS A 70 -0.48 18.12 4.35
CA CYS A 70 0.56 18.41 5.36
C CYS A 70 1.93 18.68 4.76
N PHE A 71 2.15 18.30 3.50
CA PHE A 71 3.46 18.37 2.86
C PHE A 71 3.42 19.13 1.51
N VAL A 72 2.39 19.96 1.27
CA VAL A 72 2.23 20.85 0.09
C VAL A 72 3.52 21.60 -0.29
N SER A 73 4.33 22.00 0.68
CA SER A 73 5.55 22.81 0.47
C SER A 73 6.82 22.01 0.16
N MET A 74 6.74 20.67 0.02
CA MET A 74 7.90 19.81 -0.24
C MET A 74 8.31 19.80 -1.73
N LEU A 75 8.43 21.00 -2.29
CA LEU A 75 9.10 21.24 -3.58
C LEU A 75 10.59 21.44 -3.30
N ASP A 76 11.45 20.72 -4.00
CA ASP A 76 12.88 21.01 -3.98
C ASP A 76 13.11 22.42 -4.57
N PRO A 77 13.59 23.41 -3.79
CA PRO A 77 13.76 24.77 -4.29
C PRO A 77 14.80 24.88 -5.42
N ARG A 78 15.69 23.90 -5.55
CA ARG A 78 16.73 23.88 -6.56
C ARG A 78 16.24 23.38 -7.92
N THR A 79 15.26 22.47 -7.92
CA THR A 79 14.79 21.79 -9.15
C THR A 79 13.31 22.03 -9.45
N GLY A 80 12.54 22.51 -8.47
CA GLY A 80 11.08 22.63 -8.54
C GLY A 80 10.36 21.27 -8.52
N ILE A 81 11.06 20.17 -8.21
CA ILE A 81 10.47 18.82 -8.20
C ILE A 81 9.65 18.61 -6.93
N HIS A 82 8.44 18.08 -7.08
CA HIS A 82 7.65 17.56 -5.97
C HIS A 82 8.37 16.35 -5.35
N MET A 83 8.82 16.50 -4.11
CA MET A 83 9.58 15.45 -3.41
C MET A 83 8.68 14.30 -2.94
N ILE A 84 7.38 14.54 -2.75
CA ILE A 84 6.46 13.51 -2.22
C ILE A 84 6.27 12.34 -3.18
N PRO A 85 5.96 12.53 -4.47
CA PRO A 85 5.85 11.41 -5.40
C PRO A 85 7.15 10.61 -5.53
N GLN A 86 8.31 11.28 -5.42
CA GLN A 86 9.62 10.63 -5.44
C GLN A 86 9.77 9.64 -4.28
N VAL A 87 9.38 10.05 -3.07
CA VAL A 87 9.48 9.21 -1.87
C VAL A 87 8.39 8.13 -1.83
N LEU A 88 7.14 8.46 -2.19
CA LEU A 88 6.01 7.55 -2.08
C LEU A 88 6.00 6.46 -3.15
N TYR A 89 6.29 6.83 -4.40
CA TYR A 89 6.22 5.90 -5.53
C TYR A 89 7.58 5.38 -5.96
N ASN A 90 8.64 5.79 -5.24
CA ASN A 90 10.01 5.40 -5.53
C ASN A 90 10.39 5.73 -7.00
N TRP A 91 9.96 6.91 -7.48
CA TRP A 91 10.18 7.40 -8.86
C TRP A 91 11.61 7.91 -9.13
N GLY A 92 12.56 7.51 -8.27
CA GLY A 92 13.98 7.89 -8.38
C GLY A 92 14.63 7.42 -9.67
#